data_AF-D7B5T2-F1
#
_entry.id   AF-D7B5T2-F1
#
_cell.length_a   1.000
_cell.length_b   1.000
_cell.length_c   1.000
_cell.angle_alpha   90.00
_cell.angle_beta   90.00
_cell.angle_gamma   90.00
#
_symmetry.space_group_name_H-M   'P 1'
#
loop_
_entity.id
_entity.type
_entity.pdbx_description
1 polymer ?
#
loop_
_entity_poly.entity_id
_entity_poly.type
_entity_poly.pdbx_seq_one_letter_code
_entity_poly.pdbx_strand_id
1 'polypeptide(L)'
;MSETPAQLWRALVSDDPSRPFVTSYDASGGRVELSRATFDNWVSKTANMLVDGLGAQPDDRVVLALPVHWQSLVWLVSCWSVGAVAEFARPGADLPEGAQVAVADADRLEAALDSGAEEVVGTSLHPLGLPLAEVPPMVLDYSVEVRGHGDHFSPYPVDPGAPALRGPGVRTGAELTAGGRDRARRWELDAGDRVALFAEPDAPLTLLGEGAELLLAPVAAGAPLVLTPLGSAGPDEVLRRTGMEKVTVAVRGAEGAGGAALPDGAPFRTVGLS
;
A
#
# COMPACT_ATOMS: atom_id res chain seq x y z
N MET A 1 -18.72 16.89 -1.61
CA MET A 1 -17.83 17.18 -0.48
C MET A 1 -16.47 16.63 -0.85
N SER A 2 -15.40 17.41 -0.70
CA SER A 2 -14.03 16.89 -0.80
C SER A 2 -13.79 15.95 0.37
N GLU A 3 -13.23 14.77 0.12
CA GLU A 3 -12.97 13.76 1.15
C GLU A 3 -11.52 13.28 1.07
N THR A 4 -10.96 12.84 2.19
CA THR A 4 -9.62 12.25 2.26
C THR A 4 -9.63 10.78 1.87
N PRO A 5 -8.48 10.20 1.47
CA PRO A 5 -8.35 8.77 1.24
C PRO A 5 -8.75 7.92 2.47
N ALA A 6 -8.47 8.41 3.68
CA ALA A 6 -8.87 7.74 4.92
C ALA A 6 -10.39 7.79 5.17
N GLN A 7 -11.08 8.84 4.73
CA GLN A 7 -12.55 8.88 4.75
C GLN A 7 -13.14 7.88 3.75
N LEU A 8 -12.56 7.82 2.54
CA LEU A 8 -12.95 6.85 1.51
C LEU A 8 -12.78 5.40 2.01
N TRP A 9 -11.64 5.09 2.62
CA TRP A 9 -11.36 3.78 3.21
C TRP A 9 -12.36 3.44 4.34
N ARG A 10 -12.58 4.34 5.30
CA ARG A 10 -13.53 4.10 6.40
C ARG A 10 -14.95 3.90 5.91
N ALA A 11 -15.38 4.61 4.87
CA ALA A 11 -16.69 4.39 4.25
C ALA A 11 -16.81 2.97 3.67
N LEU A 12 -15.75 2.49 3.00
CA LEU A 12 -15.69 1.13 2.46
C LEU A 12 -15.72 0.05 3.55
N VAL A 13 -15.01 0.25 4.65
CA VAL A 13 -15.02 -0.67 5.81
C VAL A 13 -16.41 -0.69 6.47
N SER A 14 -17.04 0.48 6.62
CA SER A 14 -18.36 0.60 7.27
C SER A 14 -19.48 -0.05 6.46
N ASP A 15 -19.35 -0.09 5.14
CA ASP A 15 -20.31 -0.72 4.22
C ASP A 15 -20.43 -2.24 4.43
N ASP A 16 -19.30 -2.94 4.42
CA ASP A 16 -19.26 -4.39 4.72
C ASP A 16 -17.86 -4.80 5.22
N PRO A 17 -17.63 -4.84 6.54
CA PRO A 17 -16.31 -5.12 7.11
C PRO A 17 -15.81 -6.53 6.82
N SER A 18 -16.70 -7.47 6.50
CA SER A 18 -16.38 -8.88 6.32
C SER A 18 -15.84 -9.22 4.93
N ARG A 19 -16.03 -8.33 3.94
CA ARG A 19 -15.59 -8.58 2.57
C ARG A 19 -14.06 -8.68 2.47
N PRO A 20 -13.53 -9.58 1.63
CA PRO A 20 -12.12 -9.56 1.26
C PRO A 20 -11.70 -8.19 0.74
N PHE A 21 -10.47 -7.78 1.07
CA PHE A 21 -9.88 -6.55 0.54
C PHE A 21 -8.56 -6.81 -0.18
N VAL A 22 -7.60 -7.49 0.46
CA VAL A 22 -6.30 -7.76 -0.15
C VAL A 22 -5.99 -9.24 -0.05
N THR A 23 -5.77 -9.89 -1.19
CA THR A 23 -5.08 -11.18 -1.28
C THR A 23 -3.67 -10.93 -1.78
N SER A 24 -2.65 -11.35 -1.04
CA SER A 24 -1.24 -11.16 -1.40
C SER A 24 -0.54 -12.51 -1.56
N TYR A 25 0.18 -12.65 -2.66
CA TYR A 25 1.06 -13.79 -2.92
C TYR A 25 2.52 -13.34 -2.92
N ASP A 26 3.40 -14.11 -2.29
CA ASP A 26 4.84 -13.94 -2.42
C ASP A 26 5.41 -14.83 -3.55
N ALA A 27 6.72 -14.67 -3.82
CA ALA A 27 7.43 -15.46 -4.82
C ALA A 27 7.57 -16.94 -4.44
N SER A 28 7.54 -17.28 -3.14
CA SER A 28 7.59 -18.66 -2.65
C SER A 28 6.24 -19.39 -2.75
N GLY A 29 5.16 -18.66 -3.08
CA GLY A 29 3.79 -19.18 -3.14
C GLY A 29 3.01 -19.03 -1.83
N GLY A 30 3.56 -18.37 -0.82
CA GLY A 30 2.84 -17.97 0.37
C GLY A 30 1.65 -17.08 -0.01
N ARG A 31 0.50 -17.33 0.60
CA ARG A 31 -0.75 -16.61 0.36
C ARG A 31 -1.29 -16.07 1.68
N VAL A 32 -1.61 -14.79 1.72
CA VAL A 32 -2.35 -14.16 2.82
C VAL A 32 -3.57 -13.44 2.25
N GLU A 33 -4.67 -13.48 2.97
CA GLU A 33 -5.90 -12.79 2.63
C GLU A 33 -6.37 -11.99 3.83
N LEU A 34 -6.68 -10.72 3.60
CA LEU A 34 -7.16 -9.78 4.60
C LEU A 34 -8.54 -9.28 4.18
N SER A 35 -9.51 -9.39 5.09
CA SER A 35 -10.79 -8.69 4.95
C SER A 35 -10.59 -7.19 5.14
N ARG A 36 -11.61 -6.40 4.79
CA ARG A 36 -11.64 -4.95 5.07
C ARG A 36 -11.42 -4.69 6.56
N ALA A 37 -12.08 -5.43 7.46
CA ALA A 37 -11.89 -5.30 8.90
C ALA A 37 -10.47 -5.68 9.36
N THR A 38 -9.91 -6.80 8.87
CA THR A 38 -8.56 -7.20 9.28
C THR A 38 -7.53 -6.18 8.80
N PHE A 39 -7.65 -5.69 7.57
CA PHE A 39 -6.79 -4.63 7.05
C PHE A 39 -6.95 -3.33 7.87
N ASP A 40 -8.18 -2.94 8.20
CA ASP A 40 -8.46 -1.74 9.00
C ASP A 40 -7.92 -1.84 10.43
N ASN A 41 -7.92 -3.04 11.04
CA ASN A 41 -7.27 -3.26 12.33
C ASN A 41 -5.76 -2.98 12.26
N TRP A 42 -5.09 -3.42 11.18
CA TRP A 42 -3.68 -3.10 10.96
C TRP A 42 -3.46 -1.61 10.72
N VAL A 43 -4.34 -0.95 9.96
CA VAL A 43 -4.31 0.51 9.76
C VAL A 43 -4.47 1.24 11.10
N SER A 44 -5.44 0.84 11.93
CA SER A 44 -5.68 1.47 13.22
C SER A 44 -4.51 1.29 14.19
N LYS A 45 -3.92 0.09 14.24
CA LYS A 45 -2.72 -0.16 15.05
C LYS A 45 -1.53 0.66 14.59
N THR A 46 -1.32 0.75 13.28
CA THR A 46 -0.20 1.51 12.69
C THR A 46 -0.41 3.01 12.87
N ALA A 47 -1.64 3.51 12.76
CA ALA A 47 -1.96 4.91 13.03
C ALA A 47 -1.78 5.27 14.52
N ASN A 48 -2.21 4.40 15.44
CA ASN A 48 -1.91 4.55 16.88
C ASN A 48 -0.41 4.50 17.14
N MET A 49 0.34 3.61 16.47
CA MET A 49 1.80 3.53 16.60
C MET A 49 2.51 4.79 16.10
N LEU A 50 2.09 5.31 14.95
CA LEU A 50 2.59 6.57 14.40
C LEU A 50 2.42 7.72 15.41
N VAL A 51 1.22 7.87 16.01
CA VAL A 51 0.93 8.98 16.91
C VAL A 51 1.51 8.76 18.31
N ASP A 52 1.18 7.63 18.94
CA ASP A 52 1.50 7.38 20.36
C ASP A 52 2.92 6.85 20.55
N GLY A 53 3.42 6.06 19.59
CA GLY A 53 4.74 5.43 19.66
C GLY A 53 5.84 6.31 19.05
N LEU A 54 5.58 6.90 17.88
CA LEU A 54 6.56 7.65 17.10
C LEU A 54 6.36 9.17 17.16
N GLY A 55 5.31 9.66 17.83
CA GLY A 55 5.05 11.08 18.00
C GLY A 55 4.61 11.83 16.73
N ALA A 56 4.26 11.10 15.66
CA ALA A 56 3.89 11.70 14.38
C ALA A 56 2.63 12.57 14.49
N GLN A 57 2.69 13.72 13.83
CA GLN A 57 1.64 14.73 13.75
C GLN A 57 1.11 14.85 12.32
N PRO A 58 -0.05 15.48 12.11
CA PRO A 58 -0.45 15.94 10.79
C PRO A 58 0.66 16.77 10.13
N ASP A 59 0.79 16.64 8.81
CA ASP A 59 1.84 17.24 7.96
C ASP A 59 3.25 16.65 8.10
N ASP A 60 3.52 15.78 9.07
CA ASP A 60 4.81 15.08 9.18
C ASP A 60 5.07 14.18 7.98
N ARG A 61 6.34 14.04 7.60
CA ARG A 61 6.75 13.21 6.46
C ARG A 61 7.06 11.78 6.92
N VAL A 62 6.41 10.83 6.26
CA VAL A 62 6.67 9.40 6.42
C VAL A 62 7.20 8.85 5.10
N VAL A 63 8.50 8.58 5.04
CA VAL A 63 9.14 7.98 3.86
C VAL A 63 8.86 6.48 3.85
N LEU A 64 8.28 6.00 2.75
CA LEU A 64 7.98 4.59 2.52
C LEU A 64 9.00 4.02 1.53
N ALA A 65 10.07 3.44 2.07
CA ALA A 65 11.09 2.67 1.35
C ALA A 65 10.73 1.18 1.33
N LEU A 66 9.54 0.89 0.82
CA LEU A 66 8.97 -0.45 0.77
C LEU A 66 8.59 -0.83 -0.68
N PRO A 67 8.67 -2.12 -1.05
CA PRO A 67 8.03 -2.62 -2.23
C PRO A 67 6.51 -2.71 -2.05
N VAL A 68 5.79 -2.97 -3.15
CA VAL A 68 4.35 -3.22 -3.13
C VAL A 68 4.07 -4.51 -2.36
N HIS A 69 3.48 -4.33 -1.19
CA HIS A 69 3.11 -5.40 -0.27
C HIS A 69 1.90 -5.01 0.57
N TRP A 70 1.13 -5.96 1.11
CA TRP A 70 -0.02 -5.62 1.95
C TRP A 70 0.36 -4.73 3.16
N GLN A 71 1.54 -4.94 3.75
CA GLN A 71 2.05 -4.09 4.84
C GLN A 71 2.35 -2.66 4.37
N SER A 72 2.88 -2.49 3.14
CA SER A 72 3.10 -1.15 2.57
C SER A 72 1.78 -0.41 2.31
N LEU A 73 0.73 -1.13 1.92
CA LEU A 73 -0.61 -0.55 1.75
C LEU A 73 -1.20 -0.12 3.10
N VAL A 74 -0.99 -0.91 4.16
CA VAL A 74 -1.37 -0.53 5.53
C VAL A 74 -0.66 0.77 5.92
N TRP A 75 0.66 0.86 5.74
CA TRP A 75 1.43 2.07 6.03
C TRP A 75 0.89 3.29 5.31
N LEU A 76 0.61 3.17 4.01
CA LEU A 76 0.08 4.25 3.19
C LEU A 76 -1.28 4.75 3.70
N VAL A 77 -2.23 3.86 3.98
CA VAL A 77 -3.55 4.22 4.51
C VAL A 77 -3.47 4.77 5.94
N SER A 78 -2.48 4.32 6.73
CA SER A 78 -2.24 4.81 8.09
C SER A 78 -1.71 6.24 8.09
N CYS A 79 -0.79 6.59 7.18
CA CYS A 79 -0.34 7.97 6.99
C CYS A 79 -1.53 8.90 6.73
N TRP A 80 -2.41 8.53 5.79
CA TRP A 80 -3.60 9.30 5.47
C TRP A 80 -4.62 9.37 6.61
N SER A 81 -4.67 8.34 7.47
CA SER A 81 -5.52 8.32 8.66
C SER A 81 -5.04 9.30 9.72
N VAL A 82 -3.72 9.41 9.91
CA VAL A 82 -3.08 10.35 10.83
C VAL A 82 -3.11 11.79 10.29
N GLY A 83 -3.11 11.97 8.96
CA GLY A 83 -2.89 13.25 8.30
C GLY A 83 -1.41 13.52 8.01
N ALA A 84 -0.56 12.50 8.12
CA ALA A 84 0.84 12.55 7.72
C ALA A 84 0.98 12.46 6.19
N VAL A 85 2.07 13.02 5.68
CA VAL A 85 2.41 13.03 4.25
C VAL A 85 3.26 11.80 3.94
N ALA A 86 2.65 10.80 3.29
CA ALA A 86 3.40 9.66 2.78
C ALA A 86 4.34 10.13 1.65
N GLU A 87 5.56 9.61 1.59
CA GLU A 87 6.53 9.91 0.53
C GLU A 87 7.12 8.61 -0.02
N PHE A 88 6.90 8.33 -1.30
CA PHE A 88 7.44 7.12 -1.91
C PHE A 88 8.93 7.26 -2.17
N ALA A 89 9.72 6.32 -1.64
CA ALA A 89 11.12 6.21 -2.03
C ALA A 89 11.22 5.91 -3.52
N ARG A 90 12.13 6.61 -4.21
CA ARG A 90 12.39 6.35 -5.63
C ARG A 90 13.32 5.14 -5.77
N PRO A 91 13.06 4.25 -6.74
CA PRO A 91 13.96 3.14 -7.03
C PRO A 91 15.35 3.65 -7.42
N GLY A 92 16.40 3.05 -6.87
CA GLY A 92 17.79 3.38 -7.22
C GLY A 92 18.24 4.80 -6.85
N ALA A 93 17.48 5.52 -6.03
CA ALA A 93 17.86 6.81 -5.49
C ALA A 93 18.02 6.74 -3.96
N ASP A 94 18.79 7.68 -3.42
CA ASP A 94 18.91 7.90 -1.98
C ASP A 94 17.54 8.21 -1.37
N LEU A 95 17.37 7.83 -0.11
CA LEU A 95 16.14 8.14 0.61
C LEU A 95 16.05 9.64 0.88
N PRO A 96 14.85 10.23 0.80
CA PRO A 96 14.66 11.64 1.15
C PRO A 96 15.13 11.93 2.57
N GLU A 97 15.98 12.95 2.71
CA GLU A 97 16.56 13.30 4.00
C GLU A 97 15.53 13.90 4.99
N GLY A 98 15.81 13.74 6.28
CA GLY A 98 15.16 14.48 7.38
C GLY A 98 13.64 14.29 7.46
N ALA A 99 13.16 13.08 7.20
CA ALA A 99 11.76 12.73 7.47
C ALA A 99 11.55 12.43 8.95
N GLN A 100 10.33 12.62 9.46
CA GLN A 100 9.99 12.24 10.83
C GLN A 100 10.07 10.72 11.00
N VAL A 101 9.59 9.97 10.02
CA VAL A 101 9.67 8.50 10.03
C VAL A 101 10.16 8.00 8.68
N ALA A 102 11.16 7.12 8.70
CA ALA A 102 11.55 6.31 7.54
C ALA A 102 11.17 4.85 7.78
N VAL A 103 10.31 4.31 6.92
CA VAL A 103 9.88 2.92 6.96
C VAL A 103 10.58 2.17 5.83
N ALA A 104 11.32 1.12 6.17
CA ALA A 104 12.14 0.38 5.22
C ALA A 104 12.00 -1.14 5.39
N ASP A 105 12.23 -1.88 4.30
CA ASP A 105 12.46 -3.32 4.36
C ASP A 105 13.90 -3.62 4.81
N ALA A 106 14.22 -4.90 5.01
CA ALA A 106 15.54 -5.32 5.49
C ALA A 106 16.71 -4.84 4.61
N ASP A 107 16.51 -4.76 3.29
CA ASP A 107 17.55 -4.36 2.33
C ASP A 107 17.77 -2.84 2.31
N ARG A 108 16.82 -2.06 2.85
CA ARG A 108 16.83 -0.59 2.83
C ARG A 108 17.04 0.03 4.22
N LEU A 109 17.25 -0.77 5.27
CA LEU A 109 17.45 -0.25 6.65
C LEU A 109 18.67 0.64 6.79
N GLU A 110 19.81 0.28 6.19
CA GLU A 110 21.03 1.11 6.24
C GLU A 110 20.79 2.49 5.60
N ALA A 111 20.19 2.51 4.41
CA ALA A 111 19.82 3.76 3.73
C ALA A 111 18.81 4.59 4.55
N ALA A 112 17.92 3.95 5.31
CA ALA A 112 16.96 4.65 6.18
C ALA A 112 17.67 5.31 7.37
N LEU A 113 18.64 4.63 7.99
CA LEU A 113 19.47 5.20 9.05
C LEU A 113 20.32 6.37 8.54
N ASP A 114 20.91 6.24 7.35
CA ASP A 114 21.75 7.27 6.74
C ASP A 114 20.96 8.50 6.25
N SER A 115 19.63 8.37 6.06
CA SER A 115 18.76 9.48 5.65
C SER A 115 18.60 10.59 6.71
N GLY A 116 19.03 10.32 7.95
CA GLY A 116 18.85 11.24 9.07
C GLY A 116 17.39 11.41 9.48
N ALA A 117 16.53 10.41 9.21
CA ALA A 117 15.18 10.38 9.74
C ALA A 117 15.18 10.35 11.28
N GLU A 118 14.18 10.96 11.90
CA GLU A 118 14.08 11.00 13.37
C GLU A 118 13.85 9.60 13.94
N GLU A 119 12.95 8.83 13.32
CA GLU A 119 12.68 7.43 13.65
C GLU A 119 12.80 6.52 12.42
N VAL A 120 13.40 5.34 12.61
CA VAL A 120 13.54 4.31 11.57
C VAL A 120 12.76 3.06 11.96
N VAL A 121 11.83 2.65 11.11
CA VAL A 121 10.98 1.47 11.31
C VAL A 121 11.27 0.41 10.26
N GLY A 122 11.65 -0.77 10.71
CA GLY A 122 11.91 -1.93 9.88
C GLY A 122 10.68 -2.81 9.68
N THR A 123 10.38 -3.16 8.45
CA THR A 123 9.24 -3.98 8.05
C THR A 123 9.74 -5.28 7.42
N SER A 124 9.43 -6.43 8.02
CA SER A 124 9.93 -7.73 7.52
C SER A 124 9.32 -8.16 6.19
N LEU A 125 8.15 -7.61 5.84
CA LEU A 125 7.33 -8.01 4.71
C LEU A 125 6.96 -9.51 4.72
N HIS A 126 7.11 -10.18 5.84
CA HIS A 126 6.71 -11.57 5.96
C HIS A 126 5.19 -11.67 5.70
N PRO A 127 4.70 -12.66 4.92
CA PRO A 127 3.29 -12.76 4.55
C PRO A 127 2.33 -12.74 5.75
N LEU A 128 2.74 -13.38 6.85
CA LEU A 128 1.99 -13.45 8.12
C LEU A 128 2.38 -12.36 9.14
N GLY A 129 3.19 -11.38 8.75
CA GLY A 129 3.64 -10.29 9.64
C GLY A 129 4.56 -10.78 10.77
N LEU A 130 5.47 -11.71 10.51
CA LEU A 130 6.50 -12.09 11.49
C LEU A 130 7.52 -10.95 11.68
N PRO A 131 8.27 -10.92 12.79
CA PRO A 131 9.38 -9.96 12.99
C PRO A 131 10.46 -10.07 11.92
N LEU A 132 11.33 -9.07 11.85
CA LEU A 132 12.60 -9.14 11.16
C LEU A 132 13.48 -10.24 11.76
N ALA A 133 14.30 -10.87 10.91
CA ALA A 133 15.28 -11.85 11.38
C ALA A 133 16.35 -11.20 12.25
N GLU A 134 16.78 -10.00 11.86
CA GLU A 134 17.75 -9.18 12.58
C GLU A 134 17.24 -7.74 12.63
N VAL A 135 17.33 -7.12 13.81
CA VAL A 135 16.93 -5.73 14.03
C VAL A 135 18.19 -4.93 14.33
N PRO A 136 18.64 -4.05 13.43
CA PRO A 136 19.77 -3.18 13.69
C PRO A 136 19.53 -2.26 14.89
N PRO A 137 20.59 -1.77 15.55
CA PRO A 137 20.46 -0.71 16.54
C PRO A 137 19.73 0.50 15.93
N MET A 138 18.92 1.18 16.74
CA MET A 138 18.13 2.36 16.34
C MET A 138 17.04 2.08 15.30
N VAL A 139 16.73 0.81 15.02
CA VAL A 139 15.58 0.40 14.19
C VAL A 139 14.50 -0.20 15.09
N LEU A 140 13.27 0.25 14.90
CA LEU A 140 12.08 -0.35 15.52
C LEU A 140 11.51 -1.44 14.61
N ASP A 141 11.27 -2.64 15.13
CA ASP A 141 10.61 -3.71 14.36
C ASP A 141 9.09 -3.45 14.31
N TYR A 142 8.57 -3.17 13.12
CA TYR A 142 7.16 -2.91 12.88
C TYR A 142 6.26 -4.01 13.42
N SER A 143 6.55 -5.27 13.09
CA SER A 143 5.71 -6.41 13.45
C SER A 143 5.66 -6.62 14.96
N VAL A 144 6.73 -6.32 15.68
CA VAL A 144 6.77 -6.39 17.15
C VAL A 144 5.98 -5.23 17.75
N GLU A 145 6.30 -4.01 17.35
CA GLU A 145 5.75 -2.80 17.95
C GLU A 145 4.24 -2.67 17.73
N VAL A 146 3.79 -2.79 16.49
CA VAL A 146 2.40 -2.51 16.09
C VAL A 146 1.36 -3.34 16.85
N ARG A 147 1.74 -4.52 17.34
CA ARG A 147 0.87 -5.42 18.11
C ARG A 147 0.51 -4.86 19.48
N GLY A 148 1.33 -3.98 20.04
CA GLY A 148 1.07 -3.30 21.32
C GLY A 148 -0.04 -2.25 21.23
N HIS A 149 -0.38 -1.79 20.03
CA HIS A 149 -1.34 -0.71 19.83
C HIS A 149 -2.79 -1.20 19.65
N GLY A 150 -3.75 -0.30 19.91
CA GLY A 150 -5.18 -0.58 19.79
C GLY A 150 -5.63 -0.81 18.34
N ASP A 151 -6.67 -1.62 18.15
CA ASP A 151 -7.32 -1.89 16.85
C ASP A 151 -8.41 -0.86 16.48
N HIS A 152 -8.56 0.20 17.27
CA HIS A 152 -9.39 1.35 16.97
C HIS A 152 -8.55 2.63 16.97
N PHE A 153 -8.66 3.42 15.92
CA PHE A 153 -8.01 4.73 15.80
C PHE A 153 -9.07 5.84 15.68
N SER A 154 -8.94 6.88 16.51
CA SER A 154 -9.78 8.07 16.48
C SER A 154 -8.99 9.23 15.85
N PRO A 155 -9.20 9.53 14.55
CA PRO A 155 -8.37 10.52 13.86
C PRO A 155 -8.67 11.95 14.31
N TYR A 156 -7.65 12.79 14.33
CA TYR A 156 -7.84 14.24 14.29
C TYR A 156 -8.55 14.64 12.97
N PRO A 157 -9.24 15.79 12.91
CA PRO A 157 -9.74 16.31 11.66
C PRO A 157 -8.60 16.52 10.65
N VAL A 158 -8.62 15.76 9.55
CA VAL A 158 -7.66 15.90 8.44
C VAL A 158 -8.29 16.74 7.35
N ASP A 159 -7.65 17.84 6.96
CA ASP A 159 -8.09 18.69 5.85
C ASP A 159 -7.87 17.97 4.50
N PRO A 160 -8.93 17.75 3.68
CA PRO A 160 -8.76 17.22 2.33
C PRO A 160 -7.85 18.07 1.42
N GLY A 161 -7.68 19.36 1.71
CA GLY A 161 -6.76 20.25 1.00
C GLY A 161 -5.29 20.13 1.44
N ALA A 162 -5.00 19.41 2.53
CA ALA A 162 -3.63 19.23 3.01
C ALA A 162 -2.85 18.22 2.14
N PRO A 163 -1.51 18.35 2.05
CA PRO A 163 -0.66 17.36 1.42
C PRO A 163 -0.87 15.96 2.01
N ALA A 164 -0.94 14.94 1.17
CA ALA A 164 -1.16 13.55 1.59
C ALA A 164 -0.21 12.55 0.93
N LEU A 165 0.35 12.90 -0.23
CA LEU A 165 1.35 12.08 -0.92
C LEU A 165 2.41 12.96 -1.60
N ARG A 166 3.67 12.59 -1.44
CA ARG A 166 4.84 13.13 -2.15
C ARG A 166 5.44 12.08 -3.07
N GLY A 167 5.66 12.46 -4.32
CA GLY A 167 6.31 11.67 -5.37
C GLY A 167 7.11 12.58 -6.31
N PRO A 168 6.87 12.56 -7.64
CA PRO A 168 7.36 13.60 -8.54
C PRO A 168 6.80 15.00 -8.22
N GLY A 169 5.61 15.05 -7.60
CA GLY A 169 5.00 16.27 -7.07
C GLY A 169 4.29 16.00 -5.75
N VAL A 170 3.61 17.03 -5.23
CA VAL A 170 2.74 16.94 -4.05
C VAL A 170 1.30 16.75 -4.50
N ARG A 171 0.56 15.87 -3.82
CA ARG A 171 -0.88 15.68 -4.02
C ARG A 171 -1.59 15.84 -2.68
N THR A 172 -2.72 16.52 -2.72
CA THR A 172 -3.63 16.69 -1.58
C THR A 172 -4.53 15.48 -1.41
N GLY A 173 -5.10 15.29 -0.22
CA GLY A 173 -6.07 14.21 0.02
C GLY A 173 -7.24 14.23 -0.95
N ALA A 174 -7.77 15.41 -1.27
CA ALA A 174 -8.87 15.58 -2.21
C ALA A 174 -8.49 15.20 -3.64
N GLU A 175 -7.27 15.55 -4.08
CA GLU A 175 -6.77 15.16 -5.41
C GLU A 175 -6.59 13.66 -5.53
N LEU A 176 -6.05 13.00 -4.48
CA LEU A 176 -5.89 11.55 -4.44
C LEU A 176 -7.23 10.83 -4.55
N THR A 177 -8.22 11.23 -3.73
CA THR A 177 -9.55 10.63 -3.77
C THR A 177 -10.24 10.87 -5.12
N ALA A 178 -10.16 12.10 -5.65
CA ALA A 178 -10.72 12.42 -6.96
C ALA A 178 -10.07 11.59 -8.07
N GLY A 179 -8.75 11.43 -8.04
CA GLY A 179 -7.97 10.61 -8.98
C GLY A 179 -8.36 9.13 -8.91
N GLY A 180 -8.47 8.55 -7.71
CA GLY A 180 -8.94 7.18 -7.50
C GLY A 180 -10.34 6.94 -8.05
N ARG A 181 -11.30 7.85 -7.74
CA ARG A 181 -12.67 7.76 -8.26
C ARG A 181 -12.73 7.91 -9.78
N ASP A 182 -11.96 8.82 -10.34
CA ASP A 182 -11.87 8.99 -11.79
C ASP A 182 -11.30 7.76 -12.47
N ARG A 183 -10.26 7.18 -11.89
CA ARG A 183 -9.65 5.97 -12.40
C ARG A 183 -10.60 4.78 -12.32
N ALA A 184 -11.32 4.61 -11.22
CA ALA A 184 -12.36 3.59 -11.08
C ALA A 184 -13.42 3.69 -12.19
N ARG A 185 -13.88 4.92 -12.52
CA ARG A 185 -14.82 5.15 -13.63
C ARG A 185 -14.21 4.80 -14.99
N ARG A 186 -12.99 5.26 -15.28
CA ARG A 186 -12.31 4.99 -16.56
C ARG A 186 -12.03 3.52 -16.78
N TRP A 187 -11.75 2.80 -15.70
CA TRP A 187 -11.58 1.36 -15.72
C TRP A 187 -12.89 0.60 -15.60
N GLU A 188 -14.04 1.27 -15.51
CA GLU A 188 -15.36 0.62 -15.36
C GLU A 188 -15.37 -0.39 -14.21
N LEU A 189 -14.75 -0.03 -13.09
CA LEU A 189 -14.70 -0.88 -11.90
C LEU A 189 -15.99 -0.77 -11.09
N ASP A 190 -16.48 -1.91 -10.60
CA ASP A 190 -17.53 -1.97 -9.58
C ASP A 190 -17.20 -2.95 -8.47
N ALA A 191 -18.09 -3.06 -7.47
CA ALA A 191 -17.88 -3.90 -6.30
C ALA A 191 -17.90 -5.41 -6.61
N GLY A 192 -18.32 -5.83 -7.80
CA GLY A 192 -18.26 -7.20 -8.30
C GLY A 192 -16.89 -7.57 -8.90
N ASP A 193 -16.04 -6.58 -9.20
CA ASP A 193 -14.72 -6.82 -9.75
C ASP A 193 -13.73 -7.34 -8.71
N ARG A 194 -12.67 -7.99 -9.20
CA ARG A 194 -11.46 -8.31 -8.46
C ARG A 194 -10.25 -7.91 -9.27
N VAL A 195 -9.44 -7.02 -8.70
CA VAL A 195 -8.39 -6.30 -9.42
C VAL A 195 -7.03 -6.93 -9.12
N ALA A 196 -6.39 -7.53 -10.12
CA ALA A 196 -5.02 -7.99 -9.99
C ALA A 196 -4.02 -6.85 -10.24
N LEU A 197 -3.10 -6.68 -9.30
CA LEU A 197 -1.90 -5.87 -9.45
C LEU A 197 -0.70 -6.80 -9.51
N PHE A 198 -0.06 -6.83 -10.68
CA PHE A 198 1.15 -7.61 -10.88
C PHE A 198 2.38 -6.85 -10.38
N ALA A 199 3.00 -7.36 -9.33
CA ALA A 199 4.14 -6.75 -8.66
C ALA A 199 5.17 -7.82 -8.30
N GLU A 200 6.39 -7.69 -8.82
CA GLU A 200 7.52 -8.51 -8.37
C GLU A 200 7.85 -8.21 -6.89
N PRO A 201 8.56 -9.12 -6.18
CA PRO A 201 8.86 -8.93 -4.76
C PRO A 201 9.56 -7.61 -4.42
N ASP A 202 10.36 -7.09 -5.33
CA ASP A 202 11.11 -5.82 -5.22
C ASP A 202 10.42 -4.65 -5.95
N ALA A 203 9.21 -4.86 -6.47
CA ALA A 203 8.51 -3.83 -7.22
C ALA A 203 8.22 -2.62 -6.32
N PRO A 204 8.69 -1.42 -6.70
CA PRO A 204 8.65 -0.27 -5.81
C PRO A 204 7.22 0.25 -5.61
N LEU A 205 6.96 0.89 -4.47
CA LEU A 205 5.63 1.44 -4.17
C LEU A 205 5.15 2.50 -5.19
N THR A 206 6.09 3.13 -5.92
CA THR A 206 5.79 4.02 -7.05
C THR A 206 5.03 3.33 -8.19
N LEU A 207 5.03 1.98 -8.25
CA LEU A 207 4.19 1.21 -9.15
C LEU A 207 2.71 1.57 -8.99
N LEU A 208 2.27 1.96 -7.78
CA LEU A 208 0.88 2.33 -7.49
C LEU A 208 0.37 3.54 -8.29
N GLY A 209 1.26 4.27 -8.97
CA GLY A 209 0.97 5.49 -9.70
C GLY A 209 1.30 6.74 -8.89
N GLU A 210 1.37 7.89 -9.57
CA GLU A 210 1.72 9.17 -8.93
C GLU A 210 0.74 9.59 -7.82
N GLY A 211 -0.51 9.14 -7.92
CA GLY A 211 -1.58 9.39 -6.96
C GLY A 211 -2.04 8.13 -6.24
N ALA A 212 -1.24 7.06 -6.22
CA ALA A 212 -1.62 5.75 -5.70
C ALA A 212 -2.94 5.21 -6.30
N GLU A 213 -3.17 5.48 -7.59
CA GLU A 213 -4.40 5.14 -8.30
C GLU A 213 -4.70 3.64 -8.30
N LEU A 214 -3.65 2.79 -8.30
CA LEU A 214 -3.82 1.33 -8.23
C LEU A 214 -4.35 0.84 -6.88
N LEU A 215 -4.25 1.64 -5.82
CA LEU A 215 -4.92 1.36 -4.55
C LEU A 215 -6.29 2.05 -4.49
N LEU A 216 -6.34 3.34 -4.85
CA LEU A 216 -7.54 4.16 -4.62
C LEU A 216 -8.68 3.87 -5.58
N ALA A 217 -8.42 3.38 -6.80
CA ALA A 217 -9.49 2.99 -7.71
C ALA A 217 -10.28 1.75 -7.23
N PRO A 218 -9.64 0.64 -6.84
CA PRO A 218 -10.34 -0.48 -6.20
C PRO A 218 -11.07 -0.08 -4.91
N VAL A 219 -10.45 0.76 -4.07
CA VAL A 219 -11.10 1.27 -2.85
C VAL A 219 -12.36 2.07 -3.20
N ALA A 220 -12.29 2.96 -4.19
CA ALA A 220 -13.44 3.75 -4.64
C ALA A 220 -14.56 2.91 -5.26
N ALA A 221 -14.22 1.80 -5.93
CA ALA A 221 -15.18 0.87 -6.52
C ALA A 221 -15.71 -0.18 -5.51
N GLY A 222 -15.03 -0.34 -4.38
CA GLY A 222 -15.28 -1.40 -3.41
C GLY A 222 -14.81 -2.79 -3.85
N ALA A 223 -13.88 -2.86 -4.81
CA ALA A 223 -13.28 -4.07 -5.33
C ALA A 223 -12.03 -4.47 -4.51
N PRO A 224 -11.82 -5.76 -4.21
CA PRO A 224 -10.57 -6.24 -3.62
C PRO A 224 -9.42 -6.24 -4.62
N LEU A 225 -8.22 -6.17 -4.06
CA LEU A 225 -6.92 -6.29 -4.71
C LEU A 225 -6.36 -7.71 -4.58
N VAL A 226 -5.76 -8.19 -5.67
CA VAL A 226 -4.92 -9.40 -5.69
C VAL A 226 -3.51 -8.98 -6.08
N LEU A 227 -2.59 -9.00 -5.12
CA LEU A 227 -1.17 -8.72 -5.33
C LEU A 227 -0.47 -10.03 -5.66
N THR A 228 0.17 -10.11 -6.83
CA THR A 228 0.89 -11.32 -7.21
C THR A 228 2.04 -11.03 -8.17
N PRO A 229 3.19 -11.70 -8.05
CA PRO A 229 4.24 -11.59 -9.06
C PRO A 229 3.81 -12.18 -10.40
N LEU A 230 4.41 -11.69 -11.48
CA LEU A 230 4.14 -12.15 -12.85
C LEU A 230 5.31 -12.96 -13.40
N GLY A 231 6.51 -12.38 -13.37
CA GLY A 231 7.75 -12.99 -13.84
C GLY A 231 8.22 -14.12 -12.94
N SER A 232 8.44 -13.85 -11.65
CA SER A 232 8.96 -14.85 -10.69
C SER A 232 8.00 -16.02 -10.42
N ALA A 233 6.69 -15.82 -10.58
CA ALA A 233 5.70 -16.90 -10.49
C ALA A 233 5.68 -17.80 -11.73
N GLY A 234 5.92 -17.24 -12.91
CA GLY A 234 5.72 -17.92 -14.18
C GLY A 234 4.25 -17.95 -14.65
N PRO A 235 4.02 -18.15 -15.97
CA PRO A 235 2.71 -17.96 -16.60
C PRO A 235 1.63 -18.92 -16.09
N ASP A 236 1.95 -20.19 -15.88
CA ASP A 236 0.99 -21.20 -15.43
C ASP A 236 0.48 -20.91 -14.02
N GLU A 237 1.39 -20.49 -13.13
CA GLU A 237 1.05 -20.14 -11.75
C GLU A 237 0.22 -18.87 -11.69
N VAL A 238 0.52 -17.88 -12.55
CA VAL A 238 -0.28 -16.65 -12.69
C VAL A 238 -1.70 -16.98 -13.15
N LEU A 239 -1.87 -17.82 -14.17
CA LEU A 239 -3.19 -18.29 -14.60
C LEU A 239 -3.92 -19.03 -13.48
N ARG A 240 -3.22 -19.89 -12.74
CA ARG A 240 -3.79 -20.64 -11.62
C ARG A 240 -4.27 -19.70 -10.51
N ARG A 241 -3.42 -18.77 -10.05
CA ARG A 241 -3.75 -17.79 -8.99
C ARG A 241 -4.89 -16.88 -9.41
N THR A 242 -4.82 -16.29 -10.60
CA THR A 242 -5.86 -15.38 -11.09
C THR A 242 -7.20 -16.10 -11.31
N GLY A 243 -7.18 -17.36 -11.74
CA GLY A 243 -8.38 -18.20 -11.81
C GLY A 243 -8.96 -18.55 -10.44
N MET A 244 -8.12 -18.95 -9.47
CA MET A 244 -8.53 -19.24 -8.09
C MET A 244 -9.15 -18.03 -7.40
N GLU A 245 -8.50 -16.87 -7.55
CA GLU A 245 -8.97 -15.61 -6.98
C GLU A 245 -10.08 -14.97 -7.81
N LYS A 246 -10.48 -15.57 -8.95
CA LYS A 246 -11.52 -15.06 -9.86
C LYS A 246 -11.31 -13.60 -10.25
N VAL A 247 -10.08 -13.28 -10.64
CA VAL A 247 -9.70 -11.95 -11.13
C VAL A 247 -10.53 -11.62 -12.35
N THR A 248 -11.10 -10.41 -12.39
CA THR A 248 -11.90 -9.90 -13.50
C THR A 248 -11.17 -8.79 -14.27
N VAL A 249 -10.31 -8.05 -13.57
CA VAL A 249 -9.51 -6.95 -14.14
C VAL A 249 -8.07 -7.10 -13.72
N ALA A 250 -7.15 -6.98 -14.66
CA ALA A 250 -5.73 -6.85 -14.36
C ALA A 250 -5.21 -5.49 -14.79
N VAL A 251 -4.41 -4.88 -13.93
CA VAL A 251 -3.74 -3.62 -14.23
C VAL A 251 -2.27 -3.85 -14.48
N ARG A 252 -1.74 -3.23 -15.54
CA ARG A 252 -0.30 -3.11 -15.74
C ARG A 252 0.15 -1.72 -15.27
N GLY A 253 1.25 -1.70 -14.50
CA GLY A 253 1.95 -0.46 -14.16
C GLY A 253 2.32 0.33 -15.42
N ALA A 254 2.51 1.65 -15.30
CA ALA A 254 2.96 2.48 -16.41
C ALA A 254 4.29 1.92 -16.95
N GLU A 255 4.37 1.74 -18.28
CA GLU A 255 5.46 1.04 -18.95
C GLU A 255 6.82 1.69 -18.75
N GLY A 256 7.83 0.88 -18.43
CA GLY A 256 9.21 1.35 -18.29
C GLY A 256 10.25 0.30 -17.90
N ALA A 257 10.03 -1.01 -18.11
CA ALA A 257 11.07 -2.04 -18.08
C ALA A 257 10.44 -3.37 -18.50
N GLY A 258 10.90 -3.98 -19.60
CA GLY A 258 10.73 -5.38 -20.04
C GLY A 258 9.84 -6.35 -19.24
N GLY A 259 8.61 -5.98 -18.91
CA GLY A 259 7.72 -6.75 -18.05
C GLY A 259 7.31 -8.04 -18.72
N ALA A 260 7.25 -9.12 -17.94
CA ALA A 260 6.77 -10.41 -18.44
C ALA A 260 5.41 -10.24 -19.14
N ALA A 261 5.25 -10.88 -20.29
CA ALA A 261 3.97 -10.87 -20.99
C ALA A 261 2.90 -11.53 -20.11
N LEU A 262 1.69 -10.98 -20.13
CA LEU A 262 0.56 -11.68 -19.53
C LEU A 262 0.34 -13.00 -20.27
N PRO A 263 0.00 -14.07 -19.55
CA PRO A 263 -0.25 -15.35 -20.18
C PRO A 263 -1.48 -15.29 -21.09
N ASP A 264 -1.41 -16.01 -22.22
CA ASP A 264 -2.55 -16.18 -23.13
C ASP A 264 -3.72 -16.88 -22.42
N GLY A 265 -4.96 -16.55 -22.81
CA GLY A 265 -6.16 -17.18 -22.25
C GLY A 265 -6.56 -16.69 -20.86
N ALA A 266 -6.00 -15.57 -20.39
CA ALA A 266 -6.36 -14.93 -19.14
C ALA A 266 -7.88 -14.62 -19.05
N PRO A 267 -8.56 -14.98 -17.94
CA PRO A 267 -10.01 -14.80 -17.78
C PRO A 267 -10.42 -13.36 -17.39
N PHE A 268 -9.52 -12.39 -17.57
CA PHE A 268 -9.70 -11.01 -17.13
C PHE A 268 -9.43 -10.02 -18.26
N ARG A 269 -10.05 -8.85 -18.19
CA ARG A 269 -9.71 -7.72 -19.06
C ARG A 269 -8.51 -6.97 -18.51
N THR A 270 -7.72 -6.36 -19.38
CA THR A 270 -6.57 -5.55 -19.00
C THR A 270 -6.89 -4.06 -19.08
N VAL A 271 -6.38 -3.30 -18.12
CA VAL A 271 -6.48 -1.83 -18.12
C VAL A 271 -5.09 -1.22 -17.88
N GLY A 272 -4.85 -0.05 -18.48
CA GLY A 272 -3.59 0.69 -18.35
C GLY A 272 -3.72 1.92 -17.45
N LEU A 273 -2.58 2.44 -16.99
CA LEU A 273 -2.50 3.72 -16.26
C LEU A 273 -2.59 4.97 -17.17
N SER A 274 -2.60 4.82 -18.51
CA SER A 274 -2.80 5.93 -19.44
C SER A 274 -4.20 6.55 -19.41
#